data_AF-A0A0A0EI54-F1
#
_entry.id   AF-A0A0A0EI54-F1
#
_cell.length_a   1.000
_cell.length_b   1.000
_cell.length_c   1.000
_cell.angle_alpha   90.00
_cell.angle_beta   90.00
_cell.angle_gamma   90.00
#
_symmetry.space_group_name_H-M   'P 1'
#
loop_
_entity.id
_entity.type
_entity.pdbx_description
1 polymer ?
#
loop_
_entity_poly.entity_id
_entity_poly.type
_entity_poly.pdbx_seq_one_letter_code
_entity_poly.pdbx_strand_id
1 'polypeptide(L)' 'MTEQLIKDVEEYCDAARISPATLAVRVLNNSRYFDRLRKKLEREEDAEERLRRYMADNPPPDREVAA' A
#
# COMPACT_ATOMS: atom_id res chain seq x y z
N MET A 1 0.46 -5.68 5.11
CA MET A 1 0.35 -5.03 6.44
C MET A 1 -0.25 -3.63 6.33
N THR A 2 0.29 -2.76 5.47
CA THR A 2 -0.22 -1.40 5.24
C THR A 2 -1.67 -1.38 4.70
N GLU A 3 -1.99 -2.23 3.72
CA GLU A 3 -3.34 -2.35 3.14
C GLU A 3 -4.39 -2.79 4.17
N GLN A 4 -4.08 -3.84 4.94
CA GLN A 4 -4.98 -4.32 6.00
C GLN A 4 -5.28 -3.24 7.05
N LEU A 5 -4.25 -2.47 7.46
CA LEU A 5 -4.45 -1.37 8.39
C LEU A 5 -5.37 -0.27 7.83
N ILE A 6 -5.26 0.05 6.54
CA ILE A 6 -6.16 1.02 5.89
C ILE A 6 -7.60 0.52 5.97
N LYS A 7 -7.81 -0.76 5.65
CA LYS A 7 -9.14 -1.38 5.68
C LYS A 7 -9.74 -1.41 7.08
N ASP A 8 -8.97 -1.81 8.09
CA ASP A 8 -9.43 -1.85 9.48
C ASP A 8 -9.82 -0.44 9.98
N VAL A 9 -9.06 0.58 9.55
CA VAL A 9 -9.34 1.99 9.88
C VAL A 9 -10.60 2.47 9.18
N GLU A 10 -10.79 2.13 7.90
CA GLU A 10 -12.01 2.47 7.17
C GLU A 10 -13.24 1.85 7.81
N GLU A 11 -13.18 0.56 8.17
CA GLU A 11 -14.26 -0.14 8.84
C GLU A 11 -14.59 0.48 10.21
N TYR A 12 -13.56 0.81 11.00
CA TYR A 12 -13.73 1.52 12.27
C TYR A 12 -14.36 2.90 12.07
N CYS A 13 -13.87 3.67 11.09
CA CYS A 13 -14.35 5.00 10.77
C CYS A 13 -15.82 5.00 10.33
N ASP A 14 -16.21 4.01 9.52
CA ASP A 14 -17.59 3.81 9.10
C ASP A 14 -18.50 3.46 10.28
N ALA A 15 -18.08 2.52 11.14
CA ALA A 15 -18.82 2.16 12.35
C ALA A 15 -18.96 3.34 13.33
N ALA A 16 -17.91 4.14 13.48
CA ALA A 16 -17.87 5.31 14.36
C ALA A 16 -18.44 6.60 13.74
N ARG A 17 -18.82 6.58 12.45
CA ARG A 17 -19.27 7.74 11.66
C ARG A 17 -18.32 8.93 11.72
N ILE A 18 -17.01 8.68 11.62
CA ILE A 18 -15.98 9.71 11.55
C ILE A 18 -15.08 9.49 10.33
N SER A 19 -14.47 10.55 9.82
CA SER A 19 -13.51 10.39 8.73
C SER A 19 -12.15 9.83 9.23
N PRO A 20 -11.38 9.14 8.38
CA PRO A 20 -10.00 8.75 8.69
C PRO A 20 -9.11 9.94 9.06
N ALA A 21 -9.33 11.11 8.44
CA ALA A 21 -8.63 12.34 8.79
C ALA A 21 -8.95 12.79 10.22
N THR A 22 -10.21 12.68 10.64
CA THR A 22 -10.64 12.95 12.02
C THR A 22 -9.99 11.99 13.01
N LEU A 23 -9.92 10.70 12.68
CA LEU A 23 -9.23 9.71 13.50
C LEU A 23 -7.72 10.04 13.61
N ALA A 24 -7.07 10.37 12.51
CA ALA A 24 -5.65 10.70 12.49
C ALA A 24 -5.31 11.99 13.25
N VAL A 25 -6.19 12.99 13.25
CA VAL A 25 -6.03 14.16 14.13
C VAL A 25 -6.15 13.76 15.60
N ARG A 26 -7.17 12.96 15.95
CA ARG A 26 -7.42 12.55 17.35
C ARG A 26 -6.29 11.73 17.95
N VAL A 27 -5.71 10.82 17.16
CA VAL A 27 -4.72 9.85 17.64
C VAL A 27 -3.28 10.33 17.41
N LEU A 28 -3.01 10.94 16.26
CA LEU A 28 -1.65 11.24 15.80
C LEU A 28 -1.37 12.75 15.67
N ASN A 29 -2.36 13.61 15.91
CA ASN A 29 -2.32 15.04 15.61
C ASN A 29 -1.85 15.35 14.17
N ASN A 30 -2.21 14.48 13.23
CA ASN A 30 -1.77 14.59 11.83
C ASN A 30 -2.87 14.13 10.87
N SER A 31 -3.68 15.08 10.39
CA SER A 31 -4.80 14.80 9.47
C SER A 31 -4.38 14.13 8.15
N ARG A 32 -3.12 14.28 7.74
CA ARG A 32 -2.63 13.79 6.45
C ARG A 32 -1.99 12.41 6.53
N TYR A 33 -2.00 11.76 7.69
CA TYR A 33 -1.32 10.48 7.87
C TYR A 33 -1.87 9.41 6.92
N PHE A 34 -3.19 9.21 6.92
CA PHE A 34 -3.83 8.20 6.05
C PHE A 34 -3.74 8.55 4.56
N ASP A 35 -3.80 9.82 4.19
CA ASP A 35 -3.60 10.25 2.80
C ASP A 35 -2.21 9.86 2.29
N ARG A 36 -1.17 10.05 3.12
CA ARG A 36 0.19 9.63 2.77
C ARG A 36 0.31 8.11 2.70
N LEU A 37 -0.37 7.40 3.59
CA LEU A 37 -0.36 5.95 3.62
C LEU A 37 -0.98 5.37 2.35
N ARG A 38 -2.15 5.89 1.92
CA ARG A 38 -2.80 5.52 0.64
C ARG A 38 -1.89 5.80 -0.55
N LYS A 39 -1.32 7.01 -0.63
CA LYS A 39 -0.37 7.36 -1.71
C LYS A 39 0.88 6.46 -1.74
N LYS A 40 1.31 5.97 -0.57
CA LYS A 40 2.43 5.03 -0.51
C LYS A 40 2.02 3.68 -1.08
N LEU A 41 0.83 3.18 -0.71
CA LEU A 41 0.30 1.92 -1.24
C LEU A 41 0.15 1.98 -2.78
N GLU A 42 -0.48 3.03 -3.31
CA GLU A 42 -0.62 3.24 -4.77
C GLU A 42 0.74 3.20 -5.50
N ARG A 43 1.78 3.77 -4.89
CA ARG A 43 3.15 3.74 -5.46
C ARG A 43 3.80 2.38 -5.38
N GLU A 44 3.57 1.63 -4.31
CA GLU A 44 4.08 0.27 -4.16
C GLU A 44 3.41 -0.67 -5.17
N GLU A 45 2.10 -0.51 -5.40
CA GLU A 45 1.35 -1.25 -6.43
C GLU A 45 1.87 -0.93 -7.86
N ASP A 46 2.07 0.34 -8.20
CA ASP A 46 2.67 0.74 -9.49
C ASP A 46 4.09 0.15 -9.66
N ALA A 47 4.91 0.22 -8.62
CA ALA A 47 6.25 -0.35 -8.65
C ALA A 47 6.21 -1.87 -8.85
N GLU A 48 5.31 -2.56 -8.17
CA GLU A 48 5.12 -4.00 -8.33
C GLU A 48 4.69 -4.37 -9.75
N GLU A 49 3.72 -3.65 -10.33
CA GLU A 49 3.29 -3.87 -11.71
C GLU A 49 4.46 -3.68 -12.69
N ARG A 50 5.25 -2.60 -12.51
CA ARG A 50 6.43 -2.33 -13.34
C ARG A 50 7.49 -3.40 -13.22
N LEU A 51 7.74 -3.91 -12.01
CA LEU A 51 8.67 -5.01 -11.78
C LEU A 51 8.19 -6.30 -12.44
N ARG A 52 6.92 -6.67 -12.27
CA ARG A 52 6.33 -7.86 -12.89
C ARG A 52 6.41 -7.78 -14.41
N ARG A 53 6.09 -6.61 -14.98
CA ARG A 53 6.21 -6.37 -16.43
C ARG A 53 7.64 -6.50 -16.91
N TYR A 54 8.59 -5.88 -16.21
CA TYR A 54 10.00 -6.00 -16.54
C TYR A 54 10.49 -7.45 -16.52
N MET A 55 10.11 -8.23 -15.51
CA MET A 55 10.47 -9.66 -15.40
C MET A 55 9.84 -10.51 -16.50
N ALA A 56 8.60 -10.20 -16.91
CA ALA A 56 7.93 -10.88 -18.01
C ALA A 56 8.58 -10.56 -19.37
N ASP A 57 8.97 -9.29 -19.58
CA ASP A 57 9.63 -8.83 -20.80
C ASP A 57 11.11 -9.27 -20.87
N ASN A 58 11.73 -9.51 -19.70
CA ASN A 58 13.13 -9.89 -19.55
C ASN A 58 13.22 -11.18 -18.72
N PRO A 59 12.75 -12.32 -19.24
CA PRO A 59 12.91 -13.58 -18.54
C PRO A 59 14.40 -13.81 -18.27
N PRO A 60 14.76 -14.31 -17.09
CA PRO A 60 16.16 -14.61 -16.80
C PRO A 60 16.69 -15.58 -17.86
N PRO A 61 17.91 -15.38 -18.38
CA PRO A 61 18.51 -16.38 -19.25
C PRO A 61 18.52 -17.69 -18.48
N ASP A 62 18.17 -18.79 -19.17
CA ASP A 62 18.29 -20.13 -18.61
C ASP A 62 19.71 -20.28 -18.11
N ARG A 63 19.87 -20.12 -16.80
CA ARG A 63 21.11 -20.48 -16.14
C ARG A 63 21.05 -21.99 -16.17
N GLU A 64 21.58 -22.58 -17.25
CA GLU A 64 22.09 -23.95 -17.20
C GLU A 64 22.91 -24.00 -15.92
N VAL A 65 22.31 -24.62 -14.92
CA VAL A 65 22.97 -24.96 -13.68
C VAL A 65 24.04 -25.93 -14.13
N ALA A 66 25.25 -25.41 -14.36
CA ALA A 66 26.44 -26.21 -14.50
C ALA A 66 26.50 -27.10 -13.26
N ALA A 67 26.30 -28.39 -13.51
CA ALA A 67 26.38 -29.48 -12.55
C ALA A 67 27.76 -29.57 -11.90
#